data_AF-A0A022PRQ4-F1
#
_entry.id   AF-A0A022PRQ4-F1
#
_cell.length_a   1.000
_cell.length_b   1.000
_cell.length_c   1.000
_cell.angle_alpha   90.00
_cell.angle_beta   90.00
_cell.angle_gamma   90.00
#
_symmetry.space_group_name_H-M   'P 1'
#
loop_
_entity.id
_entity.type
_entity.pdbx_description
1 polymer ?
#
loop_
_entity_poly.entity_id
_entity_poly.type
_entity_poly.pdbx_seq_one_letter_code
_entity_poly.pdbx_strand_id
1 'polypeptide(L)'
;MLRSPSQTKQTDEKELTSFAHESRHVEQFNSNKRKGEFFSDLCYFIKKLAPKVLEDHTSSSSLMDVLKLSSAFPLAAKIAAVPKQALTFSPFPKTRAPIFPLFLTLNAEMKSGIHTTATRQNDAAFSEAAYEAERLSLDAAARETMAEKSAIEAEDSDDPKAWKWVIRKRVWDLMEARNIAQFPRPVHHRIPNFIAADLAANKLSNLEVFKEANCVKVNPDTPQKQVRFLTLNGGKKLLTPQPRLRTGFFSVLEYSTLNPSTIKEACTSVGVAKYGKPIGLDEKIKVDLIVIGSVAVDPKTGARLGKGEGFAELEYGMLRYMGAIDDSTPIVTSVHDEQLVDDIPIEKLLIHDVPVDIICTPTRVIFTNTTIPKPQGIYWDKLSPEKLGQIKILRQLKSKIERETGQKLPSGPSEKLPPTARRGKR
;
A
#
# COMPACT_ATOMS: atom_id res chain seq x y z
N MET A 1 29.81 69.04 8.59
CA MET A 1 30.64 68.06 9.33
C MET A 1 29.69 67.00 9.89
N LEU A 2 29.41 65.91 9.16
CA LEU A 2 30.16 64.65 9.04
C LEU A 2 30.36 63.90 10.38
N ARG A 3 29.51 62.90 10.68
CA ARG A 3 29.81 61.45 10.49
C ARG A 3 28.63 60.55 10.91
N SER A 4 28.55 59.43 10.20
CA SER A 4 27.56 58.34 10.11
C SER A 4 27.65 57.28 11.21
N PRO A 5 26.60 56.46 11.43
CA PRO A 5 26.73 55.12 12.00
C PRO A 5 26.84 54.07 10.89
N SER A 6 27.96 53.34 10.84
CA SER A 6 28.17 52.18 9.96
C SER A 6 28.78 51.04 10.74
N GLN A 7 28.35 49.81 10.43
CA GLN A 7 28.89 48.49 10.79
C GLN A 7 28.24 47.76 11.97
N THR A 8 27.11 47.09 11.69
CA THR A 8 26.71 45.81 12.33
C THR A 8 25.68 45.06 11.46
N LYS A 9 25.94 44.97 10.15
CA LYS A 9 25.08 44.19 9.22
C LYS A 9 25.84 43.50 8.08
N GLN A 10 27.11 43.14 8.29
CA GLN A 10 27.94 42.54 7.24
C GLN A 10 28.86 41.40 7.73
N THR A 11 28.50 40.74 8.82
CA THR A 11 29.20 39.54 9.32
C THR A 11 28.40 38.25 9.23
N ASP A 12 27.06 38.32 9.08
CA ASP A 12 26.23 37.09 9.04
C ASP A 12 26.04 36.51 7.63
N GLU A 13 26.27 37.26 6.55
CA GLU A 13 26.16 36.74 5.17
C GLU A 13 27.42 35.99 4.68
N LYS A 14 28.57 36.16 5.33
CA LYS A 14 29.82 35.48 4.95
C LYS A 14 29.97 34.08 5.56
N GLU A 15 29.37 33.81 6.72
CA GLU A 15 29.40 32.46 7.31
C GLU A 15 28.41 31.50 6.63
N LEU A 16 27.24 32.00 6.21
CA LEU A 16 26.24 31.22 5.49
C LEU A 16 26.68 30.84 4.06
N THR A 17 27.49 31.67 3.40
CA THR A 17 28.07 31.37 2.08
C THR A 17 29.29 30.44 2.15
N SER A 18 30.03 30.42 3.26
CA SER A 18 31.12 29.47 3.50
C SER A 18 30.62 28.03 3.69
N PHE A 19 29.52 27.84 4.43
CA PHE A 19 28.90 26.51 4.64
C PHE A 19 28.32 25.90 3.35
N ALA A 20 27.82 26.77 2.46
CA ALA A 20 27.32 26.35 1.15
C ALA A 20 28.43 25.95 0.17
N HIS A 21 29.66 26.46 0.35
CA HIS A 21 30.80 26.15 -0.51
C HIS A 21 31.56 24.87 -0.10
N GLU A 22 31.57 24.51 1.18
CA GLU A 22 32.09 23.21 1.65
C GLU A 22 31.13 22.04 1.35
N SER A 23 29.82 22.29 1.32
CA SER A 23 28.82 21.25 0.98
C SER A 23 28.89 20.80 -0.49
N ARG A 24 29.39 21.65 -1.40
CA ARG A 24 29.60 21.29 -2.82
C ARG A 24 30.83 20.43 -3.08
N HIS A 25 31.74 20.30 -2.12
CA HIS A 25 32.90 19.41 -2.26
C HIS A 25 32.60 17.95 -1.86
N VAL A 26 31.47 17.69 -1.18
CA VAL A 26 31.05 16.33 -0.82
C VAL A 26 30.26 15.65 -1.95
N GLU A 27 29.66 16.42 -2.87
CA GLU A 27 28.90 15.88 -4.00
C GLU A 27 29.76 15.38 -5.18
N GLN A 28 31.09 15.54 -5.13
CA GLN A 28 31.99 15.10 -6.21
C GLN A 28 32.90 13.92 -5.84
N PHE A 29 32.66 13.26 -4.71
CA PHE A 29 33.36 12.04 -4.32
C PHE A 29 32.43 10.82 -4.28
N ASN A 30 32.13 10.24 -5.46
CA ASN A 30 31.89 8.81 -5.57
C ASN A 30 32.00 8.32 -7.02
N SER A 31 33.22 8.01 -7.41
CA SER A 31 33.53 7.11 -8.51
C SER A 31 34.80 6.35 -8.10
N ASN A 32 34.65 5.05 -7.83
CA ASN A 32 35.72 4.09 -7.53
C ASN A 32 36.54 4.28 -6.24
N LYS A 33 36.07 3.79 -5.08
CA LYS A 33 36.94 3.22 -4.02
C LYS A 33 36.26 2.18 -3.12
N ARG A 34 37.06 1.23 -2.60
CA ARG A 34 36.67 0.06 -1.80
C ARG A 34 36.27 0.43 -0.37
N LYS A 35 35.32 -0.33 0.20
CA LYS A 35 34.61 -0.17 1.49
C LYS A 35 35.45 0.05 2.78
N GLY A 36 36.78 0.09 2.72
CA GLY A 36 37.65 0.24 3.89
C GLY A 36 37.99 1.68 4.29
N GLU A 37 37.96 2.65 3.36
CA GLU A 37 38.38 4.03 3.64
C GLU A 37 37.26 4.90 4.26
N PHE A 38 35.99 4.51 4.11
CA PHE A 38 34.84 5.27 4.63
C PHE A 38 34.76 5.34 6.17
N PHE A 39 35.35 4.36 6.86
CA PHE A 39 35.35 4.29 8.33
C PHE A 39 36.38 5.24 8.98
N SER A 40 37.46 5.54 8.27
CA SER A 40 38.50 6.49 8.69
C SER A 40 37.95 7.92 8.72
N ASP A 41 37.23 8.30 7.66
CA ASP A 41 36.77 9.67 7.46
C ASP A 41 35.57 10.00 8.36
N LEU A 42 34.74 9.01 8.68
CA LEU A 42 33.67 9.16 9.68
C LEU A 42 34.22 9.36 11.10
N CYS A 43 35.31 8.67 11.45
CA CYS A 43 35.99 8.86 12.75
C CYS A 43 36.68 10.24 12.84
N TYR A 44 37.21 10.75 11.72
CA TYR A 44 37.76 12.10 11.64
C TYR A 44 36.67 13.18 11.76
N PHE A 45 35.51 12.97 11.14
CA PHE A 45 34.37 13.89 11.18
C PHE A 45 33.73 13.98 12.57
N ILE A 46 33.58 12.83 13.25
CA ILE A 46 33.06 12.75 14.63
C ILE A 46 34.01 13.45 15.62
N LYS A 47 35.33 13.37 15.43
CA LYS A 47 36.31 14.08 16.27
C LYS A 47 36.31 15.61 16.07
N LYS A 48 35.87 16.09 14.90
CA LYS A 48 35.92 17.53 14.56
C LYS A 48 34.64 18.29 14.95
N LEU A 49 33.53 17.59 15.19
CA LEU A 49 32.24 18.19 15.58
C LEU A 49 31.94 18.13 17.09
N ALA A 50 32.84 17.60 17.91
CA ALA A 50 32.63 17.40 19.34
C ALA A 50 33.28 18.47 20.24
N PRO A 51 33.22 19.78 19.89
CA PRO A 51 32.99 20.75 20.97
C PRO A 51 32.09 21.90 20.49
N LYS A 52 30.78 21.77 20.71
CA LYS A 52 29.86 22.94 20.73
C LYS A 52 28.57 22.74 21.53
N VAL A 53 28.55 21.77 22.44
CA VAL A 53 27.44 21.60 23.41
C VAL A 53 28.05 21.21 24.75
N LEU A 54 28.49 22.20 25.52
CA LEU A 54 28.42 22.25 27.00
C LEU A 54 29.18 23.51 27.46
N GLU A 55 28.47 24.61 27.62
CA GLU A 55 28.85 25.66 28.58
C GLU A 55 27.58 25.96 29.38
N ASP A 56 27.46 25.37 30.57
CA ASP A 56 27.24 26.16 31.77
C ASP A 56 27.50 25.34 33.05
N HIS A 57 28.21 26.00 33.98
CA HIS A 57 28.42 25.69 35.41
C HIS A 57 29.42 24.59 35.86
N THR A 58 30.66 25.06 36.08
CA THR A 58 31.47 25.02 37.32
C THR A 58 31.75 23.71 38.07
N SER A 59 33.06 23.53 38.29
CA SER A 59 33.76 22.92 39.45
C SER A 59 34.36 21.52 39.25
N SER A 60 35.69 21.51 39.33
CA SER A 60 36.62 20.39 39.29
C SER A 60 36.43 19.36 40.41
N SER A 61 36.44 18.07 40.09
CA SER A 61 37.50 17.11 40.51
C SER A 61 37.06 15.65 40.30
N SER A 62 38.02 14.82 39.89
CA SER A 62 38.03 13.35 39.89
C SER A 62 37.22 12.61 38.81
N LEU A 63 37.88 12.42 37.66
CA LEU A 63 37.44 11.58 36.53
C LEU A 63 38.33 10.33 36.46
N MET A 64 38.43 9.59 37.57
CA MET A 64 39.30 8.42 37.75
C MET A 64 38.63 7.29 38.55
N ASP A 65 37.29 7.16 38.52
CA ASP A 65 36.60 6.09 39.29
C ASP A 65 35.61 5.21 38.51
N VAL A 66 35.47 5.34 37.18
CA VAL A 66 34.46 4.53 36.45
C VAL A 66 35.06 3.84 35.23
N LEU A 67 36.12 3.06 35.40
CA LEU A 67 36.54 2.02 34.46
C LEU A 67 37.33 0.92 35.18
N LYS A 68 36.64 0.00 35.86
CA LYS A 68 37.23 -1.30 36.26
C LYS A 68 36.19 -2.42 36.26
N LEU A 69 36.52 -3.44 35.44
CA LEU A 69 36.15 -4.86 35.51
C LEU A 69 34.67 -5.24 35.31
N SER A 70 34.29 -6.39 34.74
CA SER A 70 34.88 -7.41 33.85
C SER A 70 33.78 -8.47 33.64
N SER A 71 33.78 -9.09 32.46
CA SER A 71 33.15 -10.38 32.08
C SER A 71 32.70 -11.38 33.17
N ALA A 72 31.52 -12.00 32.94
CA ALA A 72 31.30 -13.47 32.79
C ALA A 72 29.97 -13.98 33.40
N PHE A 73 29.23 -14.76 32.60
CA PHE A 73 28.04 -15.62 32.89
C PHE A 73 28.37 -16.81 33.83
N PRO A 74 27.47 -17.79 34.15
CA PRO A 74 26.00 -17.86 34.30
C PRO A 74 25.54 -18.59 35.61
N LEU A 75 24.25 -18.54 36.02
CA LEU A 75 23.50 -19.73 36.52
C LEU A 75 21.99 -19.49 36.74
N ALA A 76 21.24 -20.59 36.69
CA ALA A 76 19.82 -20.77 36.61
C ALA A 76 19.03 -20.75 37.94
N ALA A 77 17.70 -20.60 37.81
CA ALA A 77 16.66 -21.56 38.24
C ALA A 77 15.50 -21.03 39.12
N LYS A 78 14.32 -21.62 38.83
CA LYS A 78 13.05 -21.73 39.58
C LYS A 78 12.06 -20.57 39.45
N ILE A 79 11.02 -20.72 38.61
CA ILE A 79 9.73 -21.44 38.84
C ILE A 79 8.92 -20.84 39.99
N ALA A 80 7.85 -20.11 39.63
CA ALA A 80 6.60 -20.09 40.36
C ALA A 80 5.46 -19.84 39.36
N ALA A 81 4.54 -20.79 39.28
CA ALA A 81 3.36 -20.79 38.45
C ALA A 81 2.12 -20.67 39.34
N VAL A 82 1.22 -19.71 39.10
CA VAL A 82 -0.17 -19.68 39.60
C VAL A 82 -0.98 -18.65 38.75
N PRO A 83 -2.30 -18.77 38.56
CA PRO A 83 -3.03 -19.81 37.83
C PRO A 83 -3.90 -19.23 36.68
N LYS A 84 -4.28 -20.11 35.75
CA LYS A 84 -5.33 -19.86 34.74
C LYS A 84 -6.69 -19.77 35.44
N GLN A 85 -7.38 -18.63 35.29
CA GLN A 85 -8.82 -18.58 35.50
C GLN A 85 -9.52 -19.02 34.22
N ALA A 86 -10.22 -20.14 34.32
CA ALA A 86 -11.20 -20.61 33.36
C ALA A 86 -12.42 -19.68 33.42
N LEU A 87 -12.75 -19.03 32.30
CA LEU A 87 -14.07 -18.44 32.11
C LEU A 87 -14.97 -19.52 31.53
N THR A 88 -15.94 -19.91 32.35
CA THR A 88 -17.03 -20.83 32.07
C THR A 88 -17.94 -20.27 31.00
N PHE A 89 -18.21 -21.09 29.98
CA PHE A 89 -19.30 -20.90 29.02
C PHE A 89 -20.67 -21.02 29.72
N SER A 90 -21.63 -20.22 29.27
CA SER A 90 -23.07 -20.42 29.50
C SER A 90 -23.84 -19.95 28.25
N PRO A 91 -25.02 -20.51 27.97
CA PRO A 91 -25.44 -20.83 26.61
C PRO A 91 -26.27 -19.75 25.90
N PHE A 92 -26.28 -19.87 24.56
CA PHE A 92 -27.13 -19.25 23.55
C PHE A 92 -28.50 -18.70 24.00
N PRO A 93 -28.96 -17.66 23.29
CA PRO A 93 -30.29 -17.69 22.69
C PRO A 93 -30.21 -17.73 21.16
N LYS A 94 -31.04 -18.62 20.60
CA LYS A 94 -31.26 -18.86 19.16
C LYS A 94 -31.98 -17.67 18.53
N THR A 95 -31.48 -17.15 17.42
CA THR A 95 -32.29 -16.39 16.45
C THR A 95 -31.86 -16.66 15.00
N ARG A 96 -32.73 -17.42 14.32
CA ARG A 96 -33.12 -17.43 12.90
C ARG A 96 -32.07 -17.08 11.83
N ALA A 97 -31.62 -18.12 11.12
CA ALA A 97 -30.98 -18.03 9.81
C ALA A 97 -32.03 -17.72 8.70
N PRO A 98 -31.68 -16.94 7.66
CA PRO A 98 -32.50 -16.84 6.47
C PRO A 98 -32.27 -18.03 5.53
N ILE A 99 -33.38 -18.47 4.95
CA ILE A 99 -33.56 -19.63 4.08
C ILE A 99 -32.91 -19.34 2.70
N PHE A 100 -31.96 -20.17 2.28
CA PHE A 100 -31.54 -20.28 0.87
C PHE A 100 -32.09 -21.59 0.28
N PRO A 101 -32.61 -21.58 -0.96
CA PRO A 101 -33.23 -22.76 -1.53
C PRO A 101 -32.19 -23.79 -1.96
N LEU A 102 -32.45 -25.01 -1.50
CA LEU A 102 -31.83 -26.28 -1.86
C LEU A 102 -32.00 -26.52 -3.37
N PHE A 103 -30.92 -26.51 -4.15
CA PHE A 103 -30.93 -27.04 -5.51
C PHE A 103 -30.48 -28.50 -5.51
N LEU A 104 -31.36 -29.33 -6.08
CA LEU A 104 -31.27 -30.77 -6.23
C LEU A 104 -30.01 -31.21 -6.99
N THR A 105 -29.43 -32.28 -6.48
CA THR A 105 -28.44 -33.15 -7.12
C THR A 105 -28.96 -33.74 -8.42
N LEU A 106 -28.20 -33.57 -9.50
CA LEU A 106 -28.30 -34.36 -10.71
C LEU A 106 -26.94 -35.00 -10.99
N ASN A 107 -26.95 -36.33 -11.05
CA ASN A 107 -25.83 -37.17 -11.45
C ASN A 107 -25.32 -36.78 -12.84
N ALA A 108 -24.00 -36.67 -13.00
CA ALA A 108 -23.36 -36.76 -14.30
C ALA A 108 -22.01 -37.49 -14.16
N GLU A 109 -21.87 -38.49 -15.03
CA GLU A 109 -20.90 -39.58 -15.02
C GLU A 109 -19.44 -39.12 -15.17
N MET A 110 -18.54 -39.89 -14.53
CA MET A 110 -17.11 -39.89 -14.83
C MET A 110 -16.89 -40.28 -16.29
N LYS A 111 -16.34 -39.36 -17.10
CA LYS A 111 -15.61 -39.71 -18.32
C LYS A 111 -14.19 -39.17 -18.23
N SER A 112 -13.24 -40.11 -18.13
CA SER A 112 -11.81 -39.91 -18.27
C SER A 112 -11.49 -39.45 -19.69
N GLY A 113 -11.25 -38.14 -19.85
CA GLY A 113 -10.73 -37.56 -21.08
C GLY A 113 -9.24 -37.27 -20.93
N ILE A 114 -8.42 -38.01 -21.68
CA ILE A 114 -6.99 -37.75 -21.86
C ILE A 114 -6.85 -36.35 -22.47
N HIS A 115 -6.33 -35.39 -21.69
CA HIS A 115 -6.04 -34.04 -22.19
C HIS A 115 -4.76 -34.08 -23.00
N THR A 116 -4.90 -34.06 -24.32
CA THR A 116 -3.85 -33.72 -25.27
C THR A 116 -3.33 -32.32 -24.98
N THR A 117 -2.04 -32.22 -24.72
CA THR A 117 -1.29 -30.97 -24.63
C THR A 117 -1.33 -30.25 -25.97
N ALA A 118 -2.25 -29.28 -26.11
CA ALA A 118 -2.21 -28.31 -27.19
C ALA A 118 -1.03 -27.36 -26.94
N THR A 119 0.07 -27.62 -27.63
CA THR A 119 1.21 -26.72 -27.80
C THR A 119 0.72 -25.38 -28.34
N ARG A 120 0.79 -24.32 -27.52
CA ARG A 120 0.58 -22.94 -27.96
C ARG A 120 1.75 -22.53 -28.86
N GLN A 121 1.52 -22.54 -30.17
CA GLN A 121 2.36 -21.82 -31.12
C GLN A 121 1.71 -20.45 -31.39
N ASN A 122 2.17 -19.43 -30.68
CA ASN A 122 2.27 -18.00 -31.07
C ASN A 122 2.41 -17.12 -29.82
N ASP A 123 3.51 -17.22 -29.10
CA ASP A 123 3.90 -16.22 -28.11
C ASP A 123 5.06 -15.41 -28.68
N ALA A 124 4.77 -14.20 -29.17
CA ALA A 124 5.80 -13.18 -29.28
C ALA A 124 6.41 -13.02 -27.88
N ALA A 125 7.73 -13.16 -27.76
CA ALA A 125 8.43 -13.11 -26.47
C ALA A 125 8.02 -11.85 -25.69
N PHE A 126 7.65 -12.01 -24.41
CA PHE A 126 7.28 -10.89 -23.54
C PHE A 126 8.44 -9.90 -23.45
N SER A 127 8.23 -8.68 -23.95
CA SER A 127 9.22 -7.59 -23.87
C SER A 127 8.96 -6.75 -22.62
N GLU A 128 9.82 -6.91 -21.62
CA GLU A 128 9.77 -6.16 -20.36
C GLU A 128 9.86 -4.65 -20.60
N ALA A 129 10.79 -4.21 -21.45
CA ALA A 129 10.98 -2.80 -21.76
C ALA A 129 9.75 -2.18 -22.43
N ALA A 130 9.11 -2.90 -23.38
CA ALA A 130 7.89 -2.43 -24.02
C ALA A 130 6.72 -2.34 -23.03
N TYR A 131 6.58 -3.36 -22.18
CA TYR A 131 5.56 -3.38 -21.13
C TYR A 131 5.73 -2.23 -20.13
N GLU A 132 6.95 -1.98 -19.66
CA GLU A 132 7.23 -0.86 -18.74
C GLU A 132 6.98 0.50 -19.38
N ALA A 133 7.45 0.70 -20.61
CA ALA A 133 7.26 1.94 -21.34
C ALA A 133 5.77 2.26 -21.57
N GLU A 134 5.01 1.26 -22.02
CA GLU A 134 3.55 1.40 -22.18
C GLU A 134 2.88 1.70 -20.84
N ARG A 135 3.18 0.94 -19.78
CA ARG A 135 2.60 1.16 -18.46
C ARG A 135 2.91 2.56 -17.92
N LEU A 136 4.17 3.00 -18.00
CA LEU A 136 4.61 4.31 -17.54
C LEU A 136 3.91 5.44 -18.28
N SER A 137 3.81 5.35 -19.61
CA SER A 137 3.08 6.30 -20.45
C SER A 137 1.62 6.41 -20.03
N LEU A 138 0.93 5.27 -19.90
CA LEU A 138 -0.47 5.23 -19.50
C LEU A 138 -0.71 5.68 -18.06
N ASP A 139 0.24 5.46 -17.16
CA ASP A 139 0.19 5.98 -15.79
C ASP A 139 0.50 7.46 -15.72
N ALA A 140 1.25 8.01 -16.68
CA ALA A 140 1.48 9.44 -16.80
C ALA A 140 0.24 10.17 -17.32
N ALA A 141 -0.33 9.74 -18.45
CA ALA A 141 -1.54 10.33 -19.02
C ALA A 141 -2.70 10.35 -18.02
N ALA A 142 -2.91 9.25 -17.29
CA ALA A 142 -3.97 9.22 -16.29
C ALA A 142 -3.69 10.10 -15.07
N ARG A 143 -2.43 10.39 -14.72
CA ARG A 143 -2.11 11.36 -13.67
C ARG A 143 -2.35 12.79 -14.12
N GLU A 144 -2.00 13.12 -15.35
CA GLU A 144 -2.27 14.43 -15.94
C GLU A 144 -3.76 14.74 -15.91
N THR A 145 -4.60 13.82 -16.40
CA THR A 145 -6.05 14.03 -16.35
C THR A 145 -6.62 14.00 -14.93
N MET A 146 -6.05 13.21 -14.02
CA MET A 146 -6.45 13.29 -12.61
C MET A 146 -6.12 14.65 -12.01
N ALA A 147 -4.99 15.27 -12.37
CA ALA A 147 -4.60 16.59 -11.93
C ALA A 147 -5.56 17.67 -12.49
N GLU A 148 -5.90 17.60 -13.78
CA GLU A 148 -6.90 18.47 -14.41
C GLU A 148 -8.26 18.35 -13.73
N LYS A 149 -8.76 17.11 -13.59
CA LYS A 149 -10.06 16.84 -12.94
C LYS A 149 -10.07 17.33 -11.50
N SER A 150 -8.99 17.08 -10.77
CA SER A 150 -8.78 17.53 -9.40
C SER A 150 -8.80 19.05 -9.25
N ALA A 151 -8.24 19.78 -10.21
CA ALA A 151 -8.28 21.24 -10.20
C ALA A 151 -9.72 21.75 -10.38
N ILE A 152 -10.48 21.12 -11.28
CA ILE A 152 -11.90 21.45 -11.50
C ILE A 152 -12.75 21.08 -10.29
N GLU A 153 -12.59 19.88 -9.73
CA GLU A 153 -13.32 19.41 -8.54
C GLU A 153 -13.01 20.25 -7.29
N ALA A 154 -11.81 20.82 -7.20
CA ALA A 154 -11.45 21.72 -6.10
C ALA A 154 -12.15 23.09 -6.19
N GLU A 155 -12.56 23.50 -7.40
CA GLU A 155 -13.32 24.74 -7.65
C GLU A 155 -14.83 24.54 -7.55
N ASP A 156 -15.31 23.30 -7.68
CA ASP A 156 -16.71 22.91 -7.56
C ASP A 156 -17.07 22.55 -6.10
N SER A 157 -17.50 23.54 -5.33
CA SER A 157 -17.91 23.35 -3.93
C SER A 157 -19.12 22.43 -3.75
N ASP A 158 -19.85 22.15 -4.83
CA ASP A 158 -21.09 21.37 -4.80
C ASP A 158 -20.85 19.87 -5.07
N ASP A 159 -19.62 19.46 -5.47
CA ASP A 159 -19.30 18.04 -5.60
C ASP A 159 -19.26 17.37 -4.20
N PRO A 160 -20.14 16.37 -3.93
CA PRO A 160 -20.13 15.64 -2.66
C PRO A 160 -18.80 14.92 -2.35
N LYS A 161 -17.90 14.79 -3.33
CA LYS A 161 -16.56 14.18 -3.19
C LYS A 161 -15.43 15.19 -3.04
N ALA A 162 -15.67 16.50 -3.18
CA ALA A 162 -14.63 17.54 -3.16
C ALA A 162 -13.77 17.47 -1.88
N TRP A 163 -14.39 17.18 -0.72
CA TRP A 163 -13.67 17.04 0.56
C TRP A 163 -12.58 15.96 0.53
N LYS A 164 -12.76 14.87 -0.24
CA LYS A 164 -11.76 13.80 -0.35
C LYS A 164 -10.48 14.34 -1.01
N TRP A 165 -10.63 15.23 -1.97
CA TRP A 165 -9.49 15.85 -2.64
C TRP A 165 -8.70 16.74 -1.69
N VAL A 166 -9.38 17.56 -0.87
CA VAL A 166 -8.73 18.48 0.07
C VAL A 166 -7.77 17.74 0.99
N ILE A 167 -8.22 16.63 1.58
CA ILE A 167 -7.39 15.80 2.46
C ILE A 167 -6.24 15.15 1.68
N ARG A 168 -6.50 14.58 0.50
CA ARG A 168 -5.45 13.95 -0.32
C ARG A 168 -4.34 14.94 -0.68
N LYS A 169 -4.72 16.13 -1.17
CA LYS A 169 -3.75 17.17 -1.55
C LYS A 169 -2.94 17.61 -0.35
N ARG A 170 -3.59 17.89 0.78
CA ARG A 170 -2.89 18.27 2.02
C ARG A 170 -1.83 17.23 2.42
N VAL A 171 -2.19 15.95 2.40
CA VAL A 171 -1.24 14.88 2.76
C VAL A 171 -0.14 14.73 1.71
N TRP A 172 -0.45 14.78 0.41
CA TRP A 172 0.58 14.75 -0.64
C TRP A 172 1.57 15.91 -0.51
N ASP A 173 1.06 17.13 -0.36
CA ASP A 173 1.87 18.34 -0.17
C ASP A 173 2.76 18.22 1.07
N LEU A 174 2.21 17.73 2.19
CA LEU A 174 2.95 17.50 3.42
C LEU A 174 4.11 16.50 3.23
N MET A 175 3.86 15.38 2.55
CA MET A 175 4.88 14.35 2.34
C MET A 175 6.00 14.82 1.42
N GLU A 176 5.68 15.62 0.40
CA GLU A 176 6.69 16.26 -0.46
C GLU A 176 7.50 17.32 0.30
N ALA A 177 6.81 18.23 1.01
CA ALA A 177 7.42 19.33 1.74
C ALA A 177 8.34 18.88 2.87
N ARG A 178 7.97 17.79 3.58
CA ARG A 178 8.79 17.20 4.65
C ARG A 178 9.85 16.22 4.13
N ASN A 179 9.99 16.06 2.81
CA ASN A 179 10.90 15.11 2.17
C ASN A 179 10.76 13.66 2.69
N ILE A 180 9.54 13.28 3.05
CA ILE A 180 9.16 11.93 3.49
C ILE A 180 8.91 11.05 2.26
N ALA A 181 8.40 11.65 1.19
CA ALA A 181 8.13 11.00 -0.07
C ALA A 181 9.38 10.34 -0.68
N GLN A 182 9.25 9.08 -1.06
CA GLN A 182 10.25 8.32 -1.81
C GLN A 182 9.82 8.15 -3.26
N PHE A 183 10.76 7.83 -4.15
CA PHE A 183 10.43 7.59 -5.56
C PHE A 183 9.41 6.46 -5.71
N PRO A 184 8.43 6.58 -6.63
CA PRO A 184 8.29 7.63 -7.64
C PRO A 184 7.69 8.95 -7.10
N ARG A 185 8.34 10.08 -7.41
CA ARG A 185 7.89 11.45 -7.10
C ARG A 185 7.44 12.20 -8.37
N PRO A 186 6.56 13.22 -8.26
CA PRO A 186 5.80 13.57 -7.06
C PRO A 186 4.75 12.51 -6.71
N VAL A 187 4.33 12.47 -5.44
CA VAL A 187 3.35 11.51 -4.91
C VAL A 187 1.90 11.86 -5.24
N HIS A 188 1.63 13.07 -5.75
CA HIS A 188 0.30 13.48 -6.18
C HIS A 188 -0.33 12.47 -7.15
N HIS A 189 -1.59 12.13 -6.89
CA HIS A 189 -2.34 11.10 -7.63
C HIS A 189 -1.78 9.67 -7.52
N ARG A 190 -0.98 9.40 -6.48
CA ARG A 190 -0.44 8.08 -6.15
C ARG A 190 -0.75 7.71 -4.71
N ILE A 191 -0.64 6.41 -4.39
CA ILE A 191 -0.39 6.00 -3.01
C ILE A 191 1.05 6.41 -2.70
N PRO A 192 1.30 7.29 -1.71
CA PRO A 192 2.64 7.83 -1.45
C PRO A 192 3.62 6.70 -1.09
N ASN A 193 4.77 6.67 -1.76
CA ASN A 193 5.90 5.91 -1.24
C ASN A 193 6.63 6.77 -0.20
N PHE A 194 7.18 6.17 0.85
CA PHE A 194 7.69 6.91 2.00
C PHE A 194 8.94 6.29 2.61
N ILE A 195 9.73 7.12 3.31
CA ILE A 195 10.86 6.66 4.12
C ILE A 195 10.39 5.62 5.15
N ALA A 196 11.17 4.57 5.36
CA ALA A 196 10.83 3.49 6.30
C ALA A 196 9.54 2.71 5.97
N ALA A 197 9.09 2.67 4.71
CA ALA A 197 7.98 1.82 4.28
C ALA A 197 8.23 0.32 4.56
N ASP A 198 9.49 -0.11 4.55
CA ASP A 198 9.91 -1.44 4.96
C ASP A 198 9.67 -1.72 6.45
N LEU A 199 9.84 -0.74 7.34
CA LEU A 199 9.53 -0.90 8.76
C LEU A 199 8.02 -1.09 8.99
N ALA A 200 7.18 -0.33 8.29
CA ALA A 200 5.74 -0.52 8.32
C ALA A 200 5.34 -1.91 7.80
N ALA A 201 5.95 -2.36 6.70
CA ALA A 201 5.75 -3.70 6.16
C ALA A 201 6.19 -4.81 7.13
N ASN A 202 7.31 -4.62 7.83
CA ASN A 202 7.79 -5.56 8.85
C ASN A 202 6.82 -5.66 10.03
N LYS A 203 6.27 -4.54 10.52
CA LYS A 203 5.20 -4.58 11.54
C LYS A 203 3.97 -5.34 11.06
N LEU A 204 3.54 -5.11 9.82
CA LEU A 204 2.44 -5.85 9.20
C LEU A 204 2.72 -7.36 9.19
N SER A 205 3.94 -7.78 8.84
CA SER A 205 4.29 -9.22 8.82
C SER A 205 4.30 -9.89 10.20
N ASN A 206 4.37 -9.10 11.28
CA ASN A 206 4.33 -9.60 12.65
C ASN A 206 2.90 -9.78 13.18
N LEU A 207 1.88 -9.29 12.48
CA LEU A 207 0.47 -9.46 12.84
C LEU A 207 0.07 -10.94 12.76
N GLU A 208 -0.75 -11.39 13.71
CA GLU A 208 -1.23 -12.77 13.73
C GLU A 208 -2.06 -13.08 12.48
N VAL A 209 -2.95 -12.16 12.08
CA VAL A 209 -3.74 -12.28 10.84
C VAL A 209 -2.88 -12.42 9.59
N PHE A 210 -1.65 -11.90 9.58
CA PHE A 210 -0.71 -12.09 8.47
C PHE A 210 0.00 -13.43 8.57
N LYS A 211 0.46 -13.81 9.77
CA LYS A 211 1.14 -15.09 10.02
C LYS A 211 0.25 -16.28 9.66
N GLU A 212 -1.02 -16.23 10.04
CA GLU A 212 -2.02 -17.28 9.78
C GLU A 212 -2.55 -17.31 8.34
N ALA A 213 -2.47 -16.18 7.61
CA ALA A 213 -2.98 -16.10 6.24
C ALA A 213 -2.24 -17.04 5.28
N ASN A 214 -3.00 -17.78 4.46
CA ASN A 214 -2.45 -18.59 3.38
C ASN A 214 -2.46 -17.82 2.05
N CYS A 215 -3.46 -16.96 1.84
CA CYS A 215 -3.55 -16.07 0.69
C CYS A 215 -3.72 -14.62 1.14
N VAL A 216 -2.83 -13.75 0.66
CA VAL A 216 -2.85 -12.32 0.94
C VAL A 216 -3.04 -11.56 -0.36
N LYS A 217 -4.09 -10.73 -0.43
CA LYS A 217 -4.24 -9.76 -1.51
C LYS A 217 -3.43 -8.52 -1.19
N VAL A 218 -2.49 -8.13 -2.05
CA VAL A 218 -1.69 -6.92 -1.85
C VAL A 218 -1.81 -6.05 -3.09
N ASN A 219 -2.11 -4.77 -2.89
CA ASN A 219 -2.12 -3.77 -3.95
C ASN A 219 -0.75 -3.66 -4.67
N PRO A 220 -0.70 -3.20 -5.93
CA PRO A 220 0.51 -3.17 -6.74
C PRO A 220 1.35 -1.90 -6.49
N ASP A 221 0.89 -1.01 -5.61
CA ASP A 221 1.52 0.28 -5.33
C ASP A 221 2.96 0.09 -4.78
N THR A 222 3.85 1.03 -5.11
CA THR A 222 5.27 1.01 -4.73
C THR A 222 5.52 0.84 -3.22
N PRO A 223 4.87 1.58 -2.30
CA PRO A 223 5.10 1.41 -0.85
C PRO A 223 4.83 0.00 -0.34
N GLN A 224 4.06 -0.81 -1.08
CA GLN A 224 3.67 -2.15 -0.67
C GLN A 224 4.52 -3.25 -1.30
N LYS A 225 5.58 -2.88 -2.04
CA LYS A 225 6.52 -3.85 -2.63
C LYS A 225 7.12 -4.78 -1.57
N GLN A 226 7.47 -4.24 -0.40
CA GLN A 226 8.02 -5.04 0.70
C GLN A 226 6.97 -5.99 1.28
N VAL A 227 5.71 -5.60 1.36
CA VAL A 227 4.62 -6.50 1.81
C VAL A 227 4.42 -7.66 0.83
N ARG A 228 4.48 -7.40 -0.49
CA ARG A 228 4.47 -8.45 -1.52
C ARG A 228 5.65 -9.41 -1.36
N PHE A 229 6.84 -8.88 -1.10
CA PHE A 229 8.03 -9.68 -0.84
C PHE A 229 7.86 -10.57 0.38
N LEU A 230 7.42 -10.01 1.52
CA LEU A 230 7.18 -10.77 2.75
C LEU A 230 6.09 -11.84 2.59
N THR A 231 5.07 -11.56 1.77
CA THR A 231 4.02 -12.52 1.43
C THR A 231 4.60 -13.73 0.71
N LEU A 232 5.33 -13.50 -0.40
CA LEU A 232 5.95 -14.58 -1.17
C LEU A 232 7.03 -15.31 -0.37
N ASN A 233 7.93 -14.59 0.28
CA ASN A 233 9.00 -15.19 1.08
C ASN A 233 8.48 -15.96 2.30
N GLY A 234 7.27 -15.63 2.78
CA GLY A 234 6.56 -16.39 3.80
C GLY A 234 5.85 -17.64 3.28
N GLY A 235 6.03 -18.02 2.01
CA GLY A 235 5.40 -19.19 1.40
C GLY A 235 3.90 -19.04 1.14
N LYS A 236 3.37 -17.81 1.21
CA LYS A 236 1.94 -17.52 1.06
C LYS A 236 1.62 -17.27 -0.42
N LYS A 237 0.35 -17.43 -0.79
CA LYS A 237 -0.16 -17.02 -2.10
C LYS A 237 -0.32 -15.50 -2.13
N LEU A 238 0.39 -14.86 -3.04
CA LEU A 238 0.22 -13.44 -3.32
C LEU A 238 -0.85 -13.26 -4.40
N LEU A 239 -1.97 -12.64 -4.04
CA LEU A 239 -2.96 -12.16 -5.00
C LEU A 239 -2.72 -10.67 -5.25
N THR A 240 -2.47 -10.28 -6.50
CA THR A 240 -2.20 -8.88 -6.84
C THR A 240 -3.02 -8.45 -8.04
N PRO A 241 -3.71 -7.29 -7.99
CA PRO A 241 -4.50 -6.84 -9.11
C PRO A 241 -3.56 -6.42 -10.26
N GLN A 242 -4.02 -6.57 -11.49
CA GLN A 242 -3.30 -6.00 -12.61
C GLN A 242 -3.45 -4.47 -12.61
N PRO A 243 -2.39 -3.70 -12.93
CA PRO A 243 -2.44 -2.24 -12.86
C PRO A 243 -3.69 -1.65 -13.52
N ARG A 244 -4.53 -0.98 -12.70
CA ARG A 244 -5.77 -0.30 -13.11
C ARG A 244 -6.78 -1.21 -13.85
N LEU A 245 -6.71 -2.52 -13.64
CA LEU A 245 -7.59 -3.53 -14.25
C LEU A 245 -7.62 -3.47 -15.81
N ARG A 246 -6.55 -2.97 -16.44
CA ARG A 246 -6.49 -2.75 -17.90
C ARG A 246 -6.34 -4.05 -18.68
N THR A 247 -5.43 -4.92 -18.23
CA THR A 247 -4.99 -6.11 -18.96
C THR A 247 -5.56 -7.41 -18.39
N GLY A 248 -6.21 -7.35 -17.22
CA GLY A 248 -6.76 -8.50 -16.52
C GLY A 248 -7.29 -8.12 -15.14
N PHE A 249 -7.67 -9.14 -14.38
CA PHE A 249 -8.30 -9.00 -13.08
C PHE A 249 -7.25 -9.07 -11.96
N PHE A 250 -6.94 -10.28 -11.48
CA PHE A 250 -5.84 -10.54 -10.56
C PHE A 250 -4.84 -11.51 -11.18
N SER A 251 -3.62 -11.46 -10.68
CA SER A 251 -2.63 -12.52 -10.85
C SER A 251 -2.29 -13.15 -9.49
N VAL A 252 -2.11 -14.46 -9.49
CA VAL A 252 -1.62 -15.23 -8.34
C VAL A 252 -0.15 -15.55 -8.55
N LEU A 253 0.65 -15.35 -7.52
CA LEU A 253 2.05 -15.76 -7.44
C LEU A 253 2.25 -16.62 -6.19
N GLU A 254 3.02 -17.70 -6.32
CA GLU A 254 3.40 -18.59 -5.21
C GLU A 254 4.92 -18.78 -5.20
N TYR A 255 5.51 -18.89 -4.02
CA TYR A 255 6.96 -19.09 -3.87
C TYR A 255 7.45 -20.32 -4.63
N SER A 256 6.70 -21.42 -4.57
CA SER A 256 7.02 -22.70 -5.20
C SER A 256 7.10 -22.63 -6.74
N THR A 257 6.49 -21.61 -7.35
CA THR A 257 6.50 -21.39 -8.81
C THR A 257 7.60 -20.42 -9.26
N LEU A 258 8.38 -19.87 -8.34
CA LEU A 258 9.39 -18.84 -8.59
C LEU A 258 10.79 -19.36 -8.28
N ASN A 259 11.79 -18.82 -8.97
CA ASN A 259 13.18 -18.97 -8.56
C ASN A 259 13.45 -18.00 -7.39
N PRO A 260 14.17 -18.42 -6.32
CA PRO A 260 14.55 -17.52 -5.23
C PRO A 260 15.19 -16.20 -5.69
N SER A 261 15.97 -16.22 -6.79
CA SER A 261 16.61 -15.02 -7.33
C SER A 261 15.63 -14.03 -7.95
N THR A 262 14.44 -14.46 -8.38
CA THR A 262 13.45 -13.62 -9.08
C THR A 262 12.35 -13.08 -8.18
N ILE A 263 12.31 -13.43 -6.88
CA ILE A 263 11.23 -13.02 -5.96
C ILE A 263 11.10 -11.50 -5.89
N LYS A 264 12.22 -10.77 -5.81
CA LYS A 264 12.21 -9.30 -5.77
C LYS A 264 11.64 -8.68 -7.04
N GLU A 265 11.90 -9.29 -8.19
CA GLU A 265 11.35 -8.90 -9.49
C GLU A 265 9.86 -9.21 -9.54
N ALA A 266 9.44 -10.41 -9.10
CA ALA A 266 8.05 -10.85 -9.01
C ALA A 266 7.15 -9.93 -8.15
N CYS A 267 7.75 -9.12 -7.28
CA CYS A 267 7.05 -8.10 -6.48
C CYS A 267 6.84 -6.76 -7.23
N THR A 268 7.29 -6.63 -8.47
CA THR A 268 7.07 -5.45 -9.33
C THR A 268 5.92 -5.67 -10.31
N SER A 269 5.34 -4.61 -10.88
CA SER A 269 4.29 -4.75 -11.89
C SER A 269 4.73 -5.60 -13.10
N VAL A 270 6.00 -5.48 -13.52
CA VAL A 270 6.58 -6.28 -14.60
C VAL A 270 6.69 -7.74 -14.20
N GLY A 271 7.27 -8.02 -13.04
CA GLY A 271 7.42 -9.39 -12.57
C GLY A 271 6.07 -10.06 -12.34
N VAL A 272 5.05 -9.34 -11.88
CA VAL A 272 3.68 -9.85 -11.80
C VAL A 272 3.13 -10.21 -13.18
N ALA A 273 3.39 -9.39 -14.20
CA ALA A 273 2.96 -9.69 -15.58
C ALA A 273 3.71 -10.89 -16.18
N LYS A 274 5.00 -11.05 -15.83
CA LYS A 274 5.87 -12.11 -16.33
C LYS A 274 5.66 -13.45 -15.64
N TYR A 275 5.51 -13.46 -14.33
CA TYR A 275 5.48 -14.67 -13.50
C TYR A 275 4.11 -15.01 -12.92
N GLY A 276 3.18 -14.04 -12.89
CA GLY A 276 1.87 -14.24 -12.29
C GLY A 276 0.93 -15.04 -13.16
N LYS A 277 0.24 -16.01 -12.55
CA LYS A 277 -0.87 -16.73 -13.20
C LYS A 277 -2.12 -15.83 -13.14
N PRO A 278 -2.65 -15.34 -14.27
CA PRO A 278 -3.88 -14.56 -14.27
C PRO A 278 -5.07 -15.43 -13.84
N ILE A 279 -5.99 -14.87 -13.07
CA ILE A 279 -7.23 -15.54 -12.65
C ILE A 279 -8.47 -14.79 -13.16
N GLY A 280 -9.56 -15.54 -13.36
CA GLY A 280 -10.86 -15.02 -13.80
C GLY A 280 -11.88 -14.92 -12.66
N LEU A 281 -13.10 -14.51 -12.99
CA LEU A 281 -14.23 -14.38 -12.05
C LEU A 281 -14.73 -15.72 -11.50
N ASP A 282 -14.38 -16.83 -12.17
CA ASP A 282 -14.80 -18.19 -11.79
C ASP A 282 -13.75 -18.92 -10.95
N GLU A 283 -12.59 -18.30 -10.69
CA GLU A 283 -11.54 -18.90 -9.87
C GLU A 283 -12.03 -19.08 -8.43
N LYS A 284 -11.91 -20.30 -7.91
CA LYS A 284 -12.23 -20.61 -6.52
C LYS A 284 -11.03 -20.30 -5.64
N ILE A 285 -11.04 -19.13 -5.01
CA ILE A 285 -9.98 -18.66 -4.12
C ILE A 285 -10.58 -18.09 -2.84
N LYS A 286 -9.93 -18.33 -1.70
CA LYS A 286 -10.19 -17.63 -0.44
C LYS A 286 -9.03 -16.67 -0.18
N VAL A 287 -9.33 -15.42 0.10
CA VAL A 287 -8.35 -14.41 0.50
C VAL A 287 -8.48 -14.20 1.99
N ASP A 288 -7.42 -14.49 2.74
CA ASP A 288 -7.44 -14.44 4.20
C ASP A 288 -7.13 -13.04 4.75
N LEU A 289 -6.49 -12.20 3.94
CA LEU A 289 -6.06 -10.85 4.33
C LEU A 289 -5.98 -9.94 3.10
N ILE A 290 -6.49 -8.71 3.21
CA ILE A 290 -6.33 -7.67 2.19
C ILE A 290 -5.39 -6.59 2.71
N VAL A 291 -4.37 -6.27 1.93
CA VAL A 291 -3.49 -5.13 2.13
C VAL A 291 -3.80 -4.06 1.07
N ILE A 292 -4.33 -2.93 1.52
CA ILE A 292 -4.82 -1.84 0.67
C ILE A 292 -3.96 -0.59 0.81
N GLY A 293 -3.65 0.07 -0.31
CA GLY A 293 -2.89 1.31 -0.32
C GLY A 293 -3.76 2.51 0.05
N SER A 294 -3.23 3.42 0.87
CA SER A 294 -3.96 4.61 1.35
C SER A 294 -3.12 5.87 1.21
N VAL A 295 -3.78 7.00 0.91
CA VAL A 295 -3.20 8.35 1.00
C VAL A 295 -3.35 8.87 2.41
N ALA A 296 -4.55 8.76 3.00
CA ALA A 296 -4.85 9.20 4.35
C ALA A 296 -5.70 8.15 5.08
N VAL A 297 -5.52 8.02 6.39
CA VAL A 297 -6.26 7.06 7.22
C VAL A 297 -6.55 7.65 8.59
N ASP A 298 -7.77 7.49 9.08
CA ASP A 298 -8.14 7.85 10.44
C ASP A 298 -7.87 6.70 11.41
N PRO A 299 -6.98 6.89 12.42
CA PRO A 299 -6.62 5.84 13.35
C PRO A 299 -7.73 5.47 14.35
N LYS A 300 -8.70 6.37 14.59
CA LYS A 300 -9.82 6.13 15.52
C LYS A 300 -10.96 5.40 14.83
N THR A 301 -11.22 5.72 13.57
CA THR A 301 -12.44 5.28 12.87
C THR A 301 -12.17 4.21 11.83
N GLY A 302 -10.92 4.09 11.34
CA GLY A 302 -10.57 3.23 10.22
C GLY A 302 -11.05 3.76 8.87
N ALA A 303 -11.61 4.98 8.81
CA ALA A 303 -11.92 5.64 7.56
C ALA A 303 -10.63 5.87 6.77
N ARG A 304 -10.65 5.64 5.45
CA ARG A 304 -9.48 5.82 4.60
C ARG A 304 -9.79 6.49 3.28
N LEU A 305 -8.79 7.16 2.74
CA LEU A 305 -8.81 7.71 1.38
C LEU A 305 -7.71 7.06 0.56
N GLY A 306 -8.07 6.39 -0.54
CA GLY A 306 -7.13 6.01 -1.59
C GLY A 306 -6.78 7.20 -2.50
N LYS A 307 -6.04 6.94 -3.58
CA LYS A 307 -5.61 7.97 -4.56
C LYS A 307 -6.73 8.60 -5.41
N GLY A 308 -7.96 8.07 -5.35
CA GLY A 308 -9.14 8.69 -5.99
C GLY A 308 -9.72 7.96 -7.20
N GLU A 309 -9.08 6.89 -7.69
CA GLU A 309 -9.52 6.21 -8.92
C GLU A 309 -10.61 5.13 -8.71
N GLY A 310 -10.91 4.75 -7.47
CA GLY A 310 -11.93 3.73 -7.15
C GLY A 310 -11.56 2.28 -7.48
N PHE A 311 -10.33 2.01 -7.94
CA PHE A 311 -9.94 0.66 -8.35
C PHE A 311 -9.89 -0.33 -7.18
N ALA A 312 -9.41 0.10 -6.00
CA ALA A 312 -9.32 -0.79 -4.86
C ALA A 312 -10.70 -1.19 -4.31
N GLU A 313 -11.67 -0.27 -4.39
CA GLU A 313 -13.07 -0.50 -4.04
C GLU A 313 -13.74 -1.47 -5.04
N LEU A 314 -13.43 -1.33 -6.34
CA LEU A 314 -13.89 -2.26 -7.37
C LEU A 314 -13.29 -3.67 -7.22
N GLU A 315 -11.99 -3.75 -6.95
CA GLU A 315 -11.28 -5.00 -6.62
C GLU A 315 -11.92 -5.70 -5.43
N TYR A 316 -12.21 -4.96 -4.36
CA TYR A 316 -12.91 -5.46 -3.18
C TYR A 316 -14.31 -5.98 -3.53
N GLY A 317 -15.11 -5.18 -4.23
CA GLY A 317 -16.47 -5.57 -4.63
C GLY A 317 -16.52 -6.83 -5.50
N MET A 318 -15.55 -6.99 -6.42
CA MET A 318 -15.42 -8.21 -7.22
C MET A 318 -15.01 -9.43 -6.38
N LEU A 319 -14.10 -9.27 -5.42
CA LEU A 319 -13.74 -10.37 -4.50
C LEU A 319 -14.93 -10.77 -3.60
N ARG A 320 -15.75 -9.81 -3.15
CA ARG A 320 -17.00 -10.10 -2.42
C ARG A 320 -17.96 -10.92 -3.30
N TYR A 321 -18.14 -10.51 -4.56
CA TYR A 321 -18.98 -11.23 -5.52
C TYR A 321 -18.52 -12.68 -5.72
N MET A 322 -17.22 -12.92 -5.81
CA MET A 322 -16.67 -14.26 -5.98
C MET A 322 -16.84 -15.16 -4.75
N GLY A 323 -17.30 -14.61 -3.61
CA GLY A 323 -17.24 -15.30 -2.32
C GLY A 323 -15.81 -15.52 -1.82
N ALA A 324 -14.83 -14.80 -2.38
CA ALA A 324 -13.43 -14.93 -2.02
C ALA A 324 -13.09 -14.24 -0.69
N ILE A 325 -13.93 -13.27 -0.30
CA ILE A 325 -13.84 -12.52 0.96
C ILE A 325 -15.23 -12.29 1.56
N ASP A 326 -15.24 -12.08 2.87
CA ASP A 326 -16.42 -11.75 3.66
C ASP A 326 -16.14 -10.62 4.67
N ASP A 327 -17.14 -10.28 5.48
CA ASP A 327 -17.03 -9.20 6.46
C ASP A 327 -15.96 -9.50 7.54
N SER A 328 -15.64 -10.78 7.76
CA SER A 328 -14.59 -11.21 8.68
C SER A 328 -13.18 -11.07 8.10
N THR A 329 -13.06 -10.88 6.78
CA THR A 329 -11.74 -10.77 6.13
C THR A 329 -11.05 -9.47 6.56
N PRO A 330 -9.90 -9.53 7.25
CA PRO A 330 -9.19 -8.36 7.74
C PRO A 330 -8.64 -7.48 6.60
N ILE A 331 -8.79 -6.17 6.75
CA ILE A 331 -8.28 -5.14 5.85
C ILE A 331 -7.18 -4.35 6.56
N VAL A 332 -5.97 -4.38 6.00
CA VAL A 332 -4.78 -3.78 6.60
C VAL A 332 -4.19 -2.75 5.64
N THR A 333 -3.66 -1.67 6.19
CA THR A 333 -2.92 -0.65 5.42
C THR A 333 -1.56 -0.40 6.04
N SER A 334 -0.57 -0.15 5.20
CA SER A 334 0.79 0.24 5.59
C SER A 334 1.04 1.67 5.11
N VAL A 335 1.21 2.61 6.03
CA VAL A 335 1.32 4.05 5.74
C VAL A 335 2.38 4.70 6.62
N HIS A 336 2.83 5.91 6.25
CA HIS A 336 3.65 6.73 7.14
C HIS A 336 2.81 7.34 8.27
N ASP A 337 3.42 7.71 9.39
CA ASP A 337 2.73 8.34 10.52
C ASP A 337 2.02 9.67 10.12
N GLU A 338 2.61 10.43 9.20
CA GLU A 338 2.03 11.68 8.64
C GLU A 338 0.82 11.46 7.70
N GLN A 339 0.52 10.20 7.36
CA GLN A 339 -0.70 9.86 6.63
C GLN A 339 -1.87 9.54 7.57
N LEU A 340 -1.62 9.54 8.89
CA LEU A 340 -2.67 9.46 9.89
C LEU A 340 -3.32 10.85 10.01
N VAL A 341 -4.63 10.91 9.83
CA VAL A 341 -5.44 12.15 9.90
C VAL A 341 -6.61 11.94 10.84
N ASP A 342 -7.24 13.00 11.34
CA ASP A 342 -8.36 12.92 12.29
C ASP A 342 -9.61 13.68 11.82
N ASP A 343 -9.64 14.06 10.54
CA ASP A 343 -10.66 14.92 9.94
C ASP A 343 -11.34 14.27 8.71
N ILE A 344 -11.40 12.94 8.64
CA ILE A 344 -12.20 12.24 7.64
C ILE A 344 -13.67 12.20 8.11
N PRO A 345 -14.61 12.91 7.46
CA PRO A 345 -16.02 12.90 7.82
C PRO A 345 -16.68 11.55 7.47
N ILE A 346 -16.89 10.69 8.47
CA ILE A 346 -17.46 9.34 8.30
C ILE A 346 -18.83 9.41 7.61
N GLU A 347 -19.65 10.39 7.97
CA GLU A 347 -21.00 10.59 7.45
C GLU A 347 -21.03 10.94 5.94
N LYS A 348 -19.89 11.38 5.38
CA LYS A 348 -19.73 11.64 3.94
C LYS A 348 -19.07 10.50 3.19
N LEU A 349 -18.72 9.40 3.86
CA LEU A 349 -18.23 8.21 3.18
C LEU A 349 -19.31 7.61 2.29
N LEU A 350 -18.88 7.12 1.14
CA LEU A 350 -19.74 6.44 0.20
C LEU A 350 -19.84 4.98 0.62
N ILE A 351 -20.97 4.35 0.30
CA ILE A 351 -21.26 2.95 0.63
C ILE A 351 -20.24 1.92 0.09
N HIS A 352 -19.40 2.33 -0.86
CA HIS A 352 -18.32 1.53 -1.45
C HIS A 352 -16.93 1.84 -0.90
N ASP A 353 -16.77 2.86 -0.04
CA ASP A 353 -15.49 3.14 0.60
C ASP A 353 -15.16 2.01 1.59
N VAL A 354 -14.09 1.24 1.31
CA VAL A 354 -13.68 0.13 2.18
C VAL A 354 -12.90 0.69 3.39
N PRO A 355 -13.35 0.49 4.65
CA PRO A 355 -12.58 0.89 5.82
C PRO A 355 -11.38 -0.04 6.07
N VAL A 356 -10.50 0.32 7.01
CA VAL A 356 -9.37 -0.51 7.43
C VAL A 356 -9.52 -0.94 8.89
N ASP A 357 -9.19 -2.21 9.16
CA ASP A 357 -9.24 -2.82 10.48
C ASP A 357 -7.93 -2.59 11.25
N ILE A 358 -6.80 -2.61 10.54
CA ILE A 358 -5.45 -2.47 11.13
C ILE A 358 -4.60 -1.52 10.30
N ILE A 359 -3.89 -0.63 10.99
CA ILE A 359 -2.95 0.33 10.41
C ILE A 359 -1.55 0.03 10.92
N CYS A 360 -0.60 -0.16 10.01
CA CYS A 360 0.81 -0.31 10.34
C CYS A 360 1.58 0.93 9.88
N THR A 361 2.24 1.60 10.82
CA THR A 361 3.20 2.68 10.55
C THR A 361 4.61 2.23 10.90
N PRO A 362 5.66 2.97 10.50
CA PRO A 362 7.03 2.71 10.97
C PRO A 362 7.16 2.68 12.50
N THR A 363 6.33 3.44 13.23
CA THR A 363 6.42 3.55 14.69
C THR A 363 5.49 2.58 15.43
N ARG A 364 4.28 2.30 14.93
CA ARG A 364 3.25 1.56 15.68
C ARG A 364 2.29 0.74 14.83
N VAL A 365 1.53 -0.12 15.50
CA VAL A 365 0.36 -0.84 14.96
C VAL A 365 -0.87 -0.31 15.67
N ILE A 366 -1.93 -0.02 14.92
CA ILE A 366 -3.19 0.52 15.43
C ILE A 366 -4.32 -0.40 14.96
N PHE A 367 -5.12 -0.90 15.90
CA PHE A 367 -6.36 -1.61 15.63
C PHE A 367 -7.50 -0.60 15.72
N THR A 368 -8.20 -0.37 14.63
CA THR A 368 -9.18 0.71 14.53
C THR A 368 -10.50 0.36 15.23
N ASN A 369 -10.80 -0.94 15.36
CA ASN A 369 -12.10 -1.44 15.79
C ASN A 369 -13.24 -0.75 15.05
N THR A 370 -13.04 -0.50 13.75
CA THR A 370 -13.94 0.30 12.91
C THR A 370 -15.37 -0.22 12.99
N THR A 371 -16.31 0.69 13.19
CA THR A 371 -17.75 0.41 13.10
C THR A 371 -18.32 0.70 11.70
N ILE A 372 -17.47 1.15 10.77
CA ILE A 372 -17.85 1.44 9.40
C ILE A 372 -18.12 0.10 8.70
N PRO A 373 -19.31 -0.10 8.11
CA PRO A 373 -19.63 -1.36 7.46
C PRO A 373 -18.76 -1.55 6.22
N LYS A 374 -18.25 -2.77 6.02
CA LYS A 374 -17.56 -3.15 4.80
C LYS A 374 -18.57 -3.27 3.63
N PRO A 375 -18.19 -2.88 2.41
CA PRO A 375 -19.05 -3.04 1.23
C PRO A 375 -19.54 -4.48 1.03
N GLN A 376 -20.78 -4.64 0.57
CA GLN A 376 -21.37 -5.97 0.35
C GLN A 376 -21.16 -6.51 -1.07
N GLY A 377 -20.50 -5.75 -1.94
CA GLY A 377 -20.25 -6.12 -3.32
C GLY A 377 -20.08 -4.89 -4.20
N ILE A 378 -20.54 -5.02 -5.44
CA ILE A 378 -20.51 -3.93 -6.43
C ILE A 378 -21.85 -3.21 -6.45
N TYR A 379 -21.80 -1.88 -6.27
CA TYR A 379 -22.97 -1.01 -6.39
C TYR A 379 -23.09 -0.50 -7.83
N TRP A 380 -23.81 -1.25 -8.66
CA TRP A 380 -23.93 -1.00 -10.10
C TRP A 380 -24.55 0.37 -10.42
N ASP A 381 -25.47 0.84 -9.58
CA ASP A 381 -26.10 2.17 -9.63
C ASP A 381 -25.13 3.32 -9.31
N LYS A 382 -23.90 3.02 -8.88
CA LYS A 382 -22.83 4.00 -8.65
C LYS A 382 -21.74 3.95 -9.72
N LEU A 383 -21.81 2.99 -10.66
CA LEU A 383 -20.82 2.86 -11.74
C LEU A 383 -21.29 3.55 -13.00
N SER A 384 -20.53 4.56 -13.43
CA SER A 384 -20.83 5.27 -14.68
C SER A 384 -20.68 4.35 -15.90
N PRO A 385 -21.44 4.61 -16.99
CA PRO A 385 -21.27 3.92 -18.26
C PRO A 385 -19.83 3.99 -18.78
N GLU A 386 -19.16 5.11 -18.56
CA GLU A 386 -17.75 5.31 -18.95
C GLU A 386 -16.84 4.36 -18.17
N LYS A 387 -17.05 4.18 -16.85
CA LYS A 387 -16.22 3.32 -16.00
C LYS A 387 -16.37 1.87 -16.41
N LEU A 388 -17.61 1.46 -16.69
CA LEU A 388 -17.92 0.15 -17.26
C LEU A 388 -17.28 -0.01 -18.65
N GLY A 389 -17.34 1.02 -19.50
CA GLY A 389 -16.69 1.05 -20.82
C GLY A 389 -15.16 0.90 -20.77
N GLN A 390 -14.53 1.38 -19.69
CA GLN A 390 -13.08 1.27 -19.50
C GLN A 390 -12.63 -0.10 -18.98
N ILE A 391 -13.39 -0.73 -18.07
CA ILE A 391 -12.93 -1.91 -17.34
C ILE A 391 -13.59 -3.18 -17.89
N LYS A 392 -12.82 -3.97 -18.66
CA LYS A 392 -13.32 -5.18 -19.33
C LYS A 392 -13.94 -6.19 -18.35
N ILE A 393 -13.26 -6.44 -17.23
CA ILE A 393 -13.70 -7.45 -16.26
C ILE A 393 -15.04 -7.07 -15.61
N LEU A 394 -15.29 -5.77 -15.39
CA LEU A 394 -16.57 -5.30 -14.85
C LEU A 394 -17.71 -5.50 -15.85
N ARG A 395 -17.48 -5.30 -17.16
CA ARG A 395 -18.49 -5.62 -18.17
C ARG A 395 -18.80 -7.10 -18.21
N GLN A 396 -17.76 -7.94 -18.18
CA GLN A 396 -17.93 -9.39 -18.16
C GLN A 396 -18.73 -9.83 -16.94
N LEU A 397 -18.43 -9.26 -15.77
CA LEU A 397 -19.16 -9.52 -14.54
C LEU A 397 -20.62 -9.05 -14.63
N LYS A 398 -20.86 -7.81 -15.08
CA LYS A 398 -22.22 -7.28 -15.27
C LYS A 398 -23.04 -8.17 -16.20
N SER A 399 -22.52 -8.48 -17.38
CA SER A 399 -23.20 -9.33 -18.35
C SER A 399 -23.41 -10.77 -17.85
N LYS A 400 -22.51 -11.29 -17.00
CA LYS A 400 -22.70 -12.60 -16.37
C LYS A 400 -23.90 -12.57 -15.42
N ILE A 401 -23.95 -11.59 -14.51
CA ILE A 401 -25.05 -11.47 -13.54
C ILE A 401 -26.38 -11.23 -14.26
N GLU A 402 -26.42 -10.35 -15.27
CA GLU A 402 -27.64 -10.07 -16.03
C GLU A 402 -28.17 -11.33 -16.73
N ARG A 403 -27.27 -12.19 -17.22
CA ARG A 403 -27.63 -13.48 -17.83
C ARG A 403 -28.15 -14.48 -16.81
N GLU A 404 -27.50 -14.58 -15.66
CA GLU A 404 -27.84 -15.54 -14.60
C GLU A 404 -29.15 -15.17 -13.89
N THR A 405 -29.41 -13.88 -13.70
CA THR A 405 -30.61 -13.37 -13.02
C THR A 405 -31.77 -13.06 -13.95
N GLY A 406 -31.50 -12.91 -15.26
CA GLY A 406 -32.48 -12.43 -16.25
C GLY A 406 -32.86 -10.95 -16.07
N GLN A 407 -32.18 -10.22 -15.18
CA GLN A 407 -32.48 -8.82 -14.86
C GLN A 407 -31.36 -7.90 -15.33
N LYS A 408 -31.72 -6.78 -15.96
CA LYS A 408 -30.75 -5.75 -16.34
C LYS A 408 -30.29 -4.98 -15.10
N LEU A 409 -28.99 -4.90 -14.89
CA LEU A 409 -28.41 -4.20 -13.76
C LEU A 409 -28.38 -2.69 -14.01
N PRO A 410 -28.60 -1.86 -12.97
CA PRO A 410 -28.57 -0.41 -13.11
C PRO A 410 -27.18 0.09 -13.54
N SER A 411 -27.12 1.36 -13.93
CA SER A 411 -25.88 2.09 -14.15
C SER A 411 -25.98 3.41 -13.41
N GLY A 412 -24.87 3.86 -12.84
CA GLY A 412 -24.79 5.19 -12.23
C GLY A 412 -24.78 6.31 -13.25
N PRO A 413 -24.75 7.57 -12.76
CA PRO A 413 -24.69 8.75 -13.62
C PRO A 413 -23.40 8.76 -14.45
N SER A 414 -23.43 9.47 -15.57
CA SER A 414 -22.24 9.68 -16.41
C SER A 414 -21.14 10.38 -15.59
N GLU A 415 -19.90 9.98 -15.82
CA GLU A 415 -18.73 10.55 -15.17
C GLU A 415 -17.65 10.86 -16.20
N LYS A 416 -17.04 12.04 -16.11
CA LYS A 416 -15.78 12.31 -16.81
C LYS A 416 -14.65 11.52 -16.15
N LEU A 417 -14.15 10.51 -16.86
CA LEU A 417 -13.05 9.67 -16.41
C LEU A 417 -11.73 10.05 -17.08
N PRO A 418 -10.59 9.83 -16.41
CA PRO A 418 -9.30 9.92 -17.07
C PRO A 418 -9.24 8.91 -18.23
N PRO A 419 -8.55 9.23 -19.34
CA PRO A 419 -8.42 8.34 -20.47
C PRO A 419 -7.69 7.06 -20.05
N THR A 420 -8.29 5.92 -20.37
CA THR A 420 -7.60 4.63 -20.35
C THR A 420 -7.00 4.34 -21.73
N ALA A 421 -6.01 3.46 -21.79
CA ALA A 421 -5.42 2.98 -23.05
C ALA A 421 -6.52 2.73 -24.10
N ARG A 422 -6.44 3.40 -25.25
CA ARG A 422 -7.25 3.02 -26.41
C ARG A 422 -6.73 1.67 -26.89
N ARG A 423 -7.63 0.69 -26.95
CA ARG A 423 -7.32 -0.62 -27.51
C ARG A 423 -6.98 -0.43 -28.99
N GLY A 424 -5.79 -0.85 -29.41
CA GLY A 424 -5.63 -1.30 -30.80
C GLY A 424 -6.65 -2.39 -31.06
N LYS A 425 -7.39 -2.31 -32.16
CA LYS A 425 -8.28 -3.40 -32.59
C LYS A 425 -7.40 -4.65 -32.75
N ARG A 426 -7.67 -5.69 -31.96
CA ARG A 426 -7.24 -7.05 -32.26
C ARG A 426 -8.42 -7.79 -32.83
#